data_AF-X1H1W8-F1
#
_entry.id   AF-X1H1W8-F1
#
_cell.length_a   1.000
_cell.length_b   1.000
_cell.length_c   1.000
_cell.angle_alpha   90.00
_cell.angle_beta   90.00
_cell.angle_gamma   90.00
#
_symmetry.space_group_name_H-M   'P 1'
#
loop_
_entity.id
_entity.type
_entity.pdbx_description
1 polymer ?
#
loop_
_entity_poly.entity_id
_entity_poly.type
_entity_poly.pdbx_seq_one_letter_code
_entity_poly.pdbx_strand_id
1 'polypeptide(L)'
;TVEKDGTPFGKPRALETLAHDSIYLYIFDESMGSGFLRVTGMAELEDGHPLVYVEALGHGIYGHKGASSSIYYFPRLLGGGTLTYRVGEQAEVPESTKDGNILYKLIPIYTTLWPRRDSIGDGKTFDRPFEYRGHVLSASIDGDTFCKDSANTPWGYKQAIGATLSRGDWFLDPARAVAFHASFEGNFSLEYVYNPFLNDLRN
;
A
#
# COMPACT_ATOMS: atom_id res chain seq x y z
N THR A 1 1.47 -10.37 0.31
CA THR A 1 1.32 -11.47 1.28
C THR A 1 2.63 -12.20 1.47
N VAL A 2 2.85 -12.71 2.68
CA VAL A 2 4.07 -13.41 3.09
C VAL A 2 3.68 -14.74 3.72
N GLU A 3 4.24 -15.84 3.23
CA GLU A 3 4.02 -17.19 3.73
C GLU A 3 4.95 -17.47 4.92
N LYS A 4 4.42 -18.13 5.96
CA LYS A 4 5.23 -18.61 7.08
C LYS A 4 6.01 -19.85 6.64
N ASP A 5 7.34 -19.78 6.71
CA ASP A 5 8.25 -20.88 6.36
C ASP A 5 9.15 -21.32 7.53
N GLY A 6 8.89 -20.81 8.74
CA GLY A 6 9.68 -21.06 9.94
C GLY A 6 10.83 -20.08 10.16
N THR A 7 11.10 -19.17 9.22
CA THR A 7 12.03 -18.06 9.41
C THR A 7 11.38 -16.89 10.16
N PRO A 8 12.16 -15.93 10.70
CA PRO A 8 11.60 -14.76 11.38
C PRO A 8 10.73 -13.86 10.49
N PHE A 9 10.96 -13.86 9.17
CA PHE A 9 10.33 -12.93 8.23
C PHE A 9 9.40 -13.61 7.23
N GLY A 10 9.49 -14.93 7.05
CA GLY A 10 8.71 -15.68 6.08
C GLY A 10 9.21 -15.50 4.64
N LYS A 11 8.48 -16.12 3.71
CA LYS A 11 8.75 -16.03 2.27
C LYS A 11 7.73 -15.10 1.60
N PRO A 12 8.14 -13.98 0.97
CA PRO A 12 7.21 -13.14 0.23
C PRO A 12 6.64 -13.91 -0.97
N ARG A 13 5.31 -13.84 -1.15
CA ARG A 13 4.61 -14.56 -2.24
C ARG A 13 3.98 -13.62 -3.26
N ALA A 14 3.37 -12.54 -2.78
CA ALA A 14 2.82 -11.48 -3.62
C ALA A 14 3.02 -10.10 -3.01
N LEU A 15 3.06 -9.09 -3.86
CA LEU A 15 3.12 -7.67 -3.52
C LEU A 15 1.97 -6.97 -4.23
N GLU A 16 1.11 -6.29 -3.48
CA GLU A 16 0.11 -5.40 -4.06
C GLU A 16 0.55 -3.96 -3.86
N THR A 17 0.53 -3.17 -4.93
CA THR A 17 0.82 -1.74 -4.88
C THR A 17 -0.36 -0.95 -5.44
N LEU A 18 -0.39 0.34 -5.17
CA LEU A 18 -1.40 1.25 -5.70
C LEU A 18 -0.71 2.33 -6.52
N ALA A 19 -1.19 2.52 -7.75
CA ALA A 19 -0.91 3.74 -8.49
C ALA A 19 -2.21 4.32 -9.03
N HIS A 20 -2.43 5.60 -8.72
CA HIS A 20 -3.63 6.34 -9.07
C HIS A 20 -4.90 5.58 -8.63
N ASP A 21 -5.72 5.14 -9.58
CA ASP A 21 -6.97 4.41 -9.33
C ASP A 21 -6.87 2.90 -9.53
N SER A 22 -5.67 2.32 -9.52
CA SER A 22 -5.45 0.90 -9.77
C SER A 22 -4.57 0.23 -8.73
N ILE A 23 -5.03 -0.92 -8.23
CA ILE A 23 -4.21 -1.85 -7.45
C ILE A 23 -3.55 -2.82 -8.43
N TYR A 24 -2.24 -2.97 -8.32
CA TYR A 24 -1.42 -3.85 -9.13
C TYR A 24 -0.96 -5.04 -8.32
N LEU A 25 -1.11 -6.23 -8.87
CA LEU A 25 -0.65 -7.48 -8.26
C LEU A 25 0.68 -7.90 -8.89
N TYR A 26 1.72 -8.03 -8.07
CA TYR A 26 3.00 -8.61 -8.43
C TYR A 26 3.23 -9.91 -7.67
N ILE A 27 3.95 -10.84 -8.28
CA ILE A 27 4.27 -12.15 -7.68
C ILE A 27 5.78 -12.32 -7.53
N PHE A 28 6.22 -13.13 -6.57
CA PHE A 28 7.65 -13.44 -6.39
C PHE A 28 8.05 -14.79 -7.00
N ASP A 29 7.08 -15.66 -7.28
CA ASP A 29 7.26 -16.91 -8.00
C ASP A 29 5.93 -17.37 -8.63
N GLU A 30 6.01 -18.30 -9.59
CA GLU A 30 4.89 -18.74 -10.45
C GLU A 30 3.83 -19.60 -9.73
N SER A 31 4.01 -19.90 -8.44
CA SER A 31 2.95 -20.54 -7.65
C SER A 31 1.78 -19.62 -7.32
N MET A 32 1.96 -18.31 -7.53
CA MET A 32 0.92 -17.30 -7.42
C MET A 32 0.44 -16.92 -8.83
N GLY A 33 -0.86 -16.76 -9.00
CA GLY A 33 -1.51 -16.43 -10.25
C GLY A 33 -2.56 -15.34 -10.12
N SER A 34 -3.25 -15.08 -11.23
CA SER A 34 -4.30 -14.06 -11.30
C SER A 34 -5.60 -14.55 -10.67
N GLY A 35 -6.19 -13.74 -9.79
CA GLY A 35 -7.57 -13.89 -9.33
C GLY A 35 -8.43 -12.80 -9.97
N PHE A 36 -9.04 -11.96 -9.15
CA PHE A 36 -9.70 -10.75 -9.63
C PHE A 36 -8.71 -9.76 -10.27
N LEU A 37 -7.50 -9.65 -9.73
CA LEU A 37 -6.43 -8.86 -10.32
C LEU A 37 -5.62 -9.73 -11.28
N ARG A 38 -5.21 -9.13 -12.40
CA ARG A 38 -4.22 -9.71 -13.29
C ARG A 38 -2.83 -9.53 -12.69
N VAL A 39 -2.02 -10.58 -12.75
CA VAL A 39 -0.60 -10.48 -12.43
C VAL A 39 0.05 -9.47 -13.39
N THR A 40 0.61 -8.43 -12.80
CA THR A 40 1.28 -7.32 -13.48
C THR A 40 2.71 -7.70 -13.86
N GLY A 41 3.39 -8.46 -13.02
CA GLY A 41 4.74 -8.94 -13.26
C GLY A 41 5.40 -9.53 -12.02
N MET A 42 6.70 -9.79 -12.14
CA MET A 42 7.52 -10.24 -11.03
C MET A 42 7.93 -9.05 -10.16
N ALA A 43 7.77 -9.18 -8.85
CA ALA A 43 8.31 -8.23 -7.89
C ALA A 43 9.81 -8.49 -7.67
N GLU A 44 10.55 -7.43 -7.36
CA GLU A 44 12.00 -7.52 -7.11
C GLU A 44 12.31 -7.53 -5.61
N LEU A 45 13.40 -8.21 -5.25
CA LEU A 45 13.96 -8.20 -3.90
C LEU A 45 15.38 -7.62 -3.94
N GLU A 46 15.72 -6.80 -2.94
CA GLU A 46 17.09 -6.42 -2.63
C GLU A 46 17.37 -6.81 -1.17
N ASP A 47 18.39 -7.63 -0.96
CA ASP A 47 18.75 -8.16 0.37
C ASP A 47 17.57 -8.79 1.14
N GLY A 48 16.65 -9.42 0.41
CA GLY A 48 15.44 -10.05 0.98
C GLY A 48 14.26 -9.10 1.23
N HIS A 49 14.40 -7.80 0.91
CA HIS A 49 13.34 -6.81 1.04
C HIS A 49 12.68 -6.50 -0.31
N PRO A 50 11.33 -6.41 -0.37
CA PRO A 50 10.63 -5.94 -1.56
C PRO A 50 11.11 -4.55 -1.99
N LEU A 51 11.51 -4.44 -3.25
CA LEU A 51 11.77 -3.15 -3.89
C LEU A 51 10.45 -2.56 -4.40
N VAL A 52 10.25 -1.27 -4.13
CA VAL A 52 9.13 -0.50 -4.67
C VAL A 52 9.63 0.77 -5.33
N TYR A 53 8.93 1.21 -6.37
CA TYR A 53 9.24 2.40 -7.15
C TYR A 53 8.11 3.40 -6.96
N VAL A 54 8.45 4.61 -6.51
CA VAL A 54 7.48 5.66 -6.22
C VAL A 54 7.66 6.82 -7.21
N GLU A 55 6.58 7.21 -7.87
CA GLU A 55 6.57 8.37 -8.75
C GLU A 55 6.70 9.68 -7.96
N ALA A 56 7.59 10.57 -8.41
CA ALA A 56 7.82 11.85 -7.75
C ALA A 56 6.63 12.83 -7.80
N LEU A 57 5.76 12.71 -8.82
CA LEU A 57 4.65 13.67 -9.05
C LEU A 57 3.25 13.03 -8.98
N GLY A 58 3.12 11.78 -9.40
CA GLY A 58 1.83 11.08 -9.42
C GLY A 58 1.57 10.24 -8.16
N HIS A 59 2.59 10.07 -7.32
CA HIS A 59 2.58 9.20 -6.13
C HIS A 59 2.17 7.75 -6.40
N GLY A 60 2.24 7.29 -7.64
CA GLY A 60 2.06 5.89 -7.98
C GLY A 60 3.18 5.02 -7.42
N ILE A 61 2.83 3.90 -6.81
CA ILE A 61 3.76 2.92 -6.26
C ILE A 61 3.69 1.65 -7.11
N TYR A 62 4.85 1.12 -7.49
CA TYR A 62 4.97 -0.04 -8.37
C TYR A 62 5.99 -1.04 -7.83
N GLY A 63 5.77 -2.33 -8.09
CA GLY A 63 6.65 -3.43 -7.67
C GLY A 63 7.79 -3.78 -8.65
N HIS A 64 7.91 -3.05 -9.76
CA HIS A 64 8.90 -3.32 -10.80
C HIS A 64 9.31 -2.05 -11.55
N LYS A 65 10.60 -1.92 -11.90
CA LYS A 65 11.18 -0.71 -12.52
C LYS A 65 10.55 -0.34 -13.88
N GLY A 66 10.12 -1.34 -14.64
CA GLY A 66 9.49 -1.17 -15.95
C GLY A 66 7.97 -1.00 -15.93
N ALA A 67 7.34 -0.94 -14.76
CA ALA A 67 5.88 -0.94 -14.65
C ALA A 67 5.22 0.36 -15.17
N SER A 68 5.95 1.48 -15.20
CA SER A 68 5.45 2.71 -15.79
C SER A 68 6.57 3.61 -16.34
N SER A 69 6.31 4.27 -17.47
CA SER A 69 7.24 5.23 -18.09
C SER A 69 7.43 6.50 -17.25
N SER A 70 6.47 6.85 -16.39
CA SER A 70 6.54 7.93 -15.40
C SER A 70 7.61 7.72 -14.33
N ILE A 71 8.00 6.47 -14.05
CA ILE A 71 9.03 6.15 -13.06
C ILE A 71 10.42 6.50 -13.59
N TYR A 72 10.69 6.25 -14.87
CA TYR A 72 12.05 6.29 -15.42
C TYR A 72 12.22 7.27 -16.58
N TYR A 73 11.29 7.28 -17.53
CA TYR A 73 11.45 8.04 -18.77
C TYR A 73 11.19 9.53 -18.57
N PHE A 74 10.05 9.88 -17.97
CA PHE A 74 9.67 11.28 -17.78
C PHE A 74 10.61 12.06 -16.84
N PRO A 75 11.04 11.54 -15.68
CA PRO A 75 11.96 12.27 -14.81
C PRO A 75 13.29 12.54 -15.51
N ARG A 76 13.84 11.55 -16.22
CA ARG A 76 15.12 11.69 -16.93
C ARG A 76 15.05 12.69 -18.09
N LEU A 77 13.92 12.75 -18.80
CA LEU A 77 13.68 13.73 -19.87
C LEU A 77 13.66 15.17 -19.31
N LEU A 78 13.19 15.34 -18.08
CA LEU A 78 13.12 16.64 -17.38
C LEU A 78 14.39 16.97 -16.57
N GLY A 79 15.49 16.23 -16.78
CA GLY A 79 16.75 16.42 -16.04
C GLY A 79 16.72 15.93 -14.59
N GLY A 80 15.69 15.19 -14.20
CA GLY A 80 15.55 14.54 -12.90
C GLY A 80 16.40 13.26 -12.77
N GLY A 81 16.51 12.77 -11.53
CA GLY A 81 17.23 11.55 -11.17
C GLY A 81 16.37 10.59 -10.34
N THR A 82 16.98 9.49 -9.90
CA THR A 82 16.36 8.51 -8.99
C THR A 82 17.08 8.58 -7.66
N LEU A 83 16.30 8.63 -6.58
CA LEU A 83 16.80 8.52 -5.21
C LEU A 83 16.48 7.13 -4.65
N THR A 84 17.43 6.56 -3.93
CA THR A 84 17.21 5.28 -3.23
C THR A 84 16.89 5.57 -1.78
N TYR A 85 15.70 5.19 -1.33
CA TYR A 85 15.30 5.31 0.06
C TYR A 85 15.48 3.98 0.79
N ARG A 86 16.13 4.02 1.96
CA ARG A 86 16.39 2.85 2.81
C ARG A 86 15.80 3.06 4.20
N VAL A 87 15.32 2.00 4.81
CA VAL A 87 14.80 2.09 6.17
C VAL A 87 15.91 2.45 7.15
N GLY A 88 15.63 3.35 8.09
CA GLY A 88 16.55 3.79 9.12
C GLY A 88 15.83 4.25 10.39
N GLU A 89 16.61 4.55 11.42
CA GLU A 89 16.09 5.01 12.73
C GLU A 89 15.51 6.43 12.68
N GLN A 90 15.95 7.22 11.70
CA GLN A 90 15.57 8.61 11.46
C GLN A 90 15.31 8.82 9.96
N ALA A 91 14.47 9.80 9.65
CA ALA A 91 14.23 10.21 8.27
C ALA A 91 15.20 11.34 7.88
N GLU A 92 15.64 11.32 6.64
CA GLU A 92 16.53 12.31 6.05
C GLU A 92 15.81 13.06 4.91
N VAL A 93 16.27 14.28 4.63
CA VAL A 93 15.83 15.05 3.47
C VAL A 93 16.97 15.03 2.46
N PRO A 94 16.76 14.56 1.21
CA PRO A 94 17.80 14.64 0.19
C PRO A 94 18.13 16.09 -0.14
N GLU A 95 19.42 16.39 -0.29
CA GLU A 95 19.90 17.69 -0.75
C GLU A 95 19.85 17.79 -2.27
N SER A 96 19.97 16.66 -2.98
CA SER A 96 19.92 16.63 -4.44
C SER A 96 19.43 15.29 -4.98
N THR A 97 19.07 15.24 -6.26
CA THR A 97 18.74 13.99 -6.98
C THR A 97 19.94 13.08 -7.26
N LYS A 98 21.14 13.46 -6.80
CA LYS A 98 22.38 12.68 -6.95
C LYS A 98 22.76 11.95 -5.66
N ASP A 99 21.99 12.14 -4.59
CA ASP A 99 22.27 11.51 -3.31
C ASP A 99 22.04 10.00 -3.41
N GLY A 100 22.97 9.21 -2.89
CA GLY A 100 23.01 7.77 -3.14
C GLY A 100 21.92 6.99 -2.40
N ASN A 101 21.91 7.10 -1.06
CA ASN A 101 20.95 6.45 -0.19
C ASN A 101 20.42 7.49 0.81
N ILE A 102 19.10 7.55 0.96
CA ILE A 102 18.40 8.44 1.90
C ILE A 102 17.65 7.58 2.89
N LEU A 103 17.74 7.91 4.18
CA LEU A 103 17.02 7.16 5.21
C LEU A 103 15.55 7.62 5.32
N TYR A 104 14.65 6.65 5.51
CA TYR A 104 13.28 6.90 5.95
C TYR A 104 12.97 6.13 7.23
N LYS A 105 12.13 6.72 8.08
CA LYS A 105 11.66 6.09 9.30
C LYS A 105 10.26 5.51 9.10
N LEU A 106 10.06 4.27 9.54
CA LEU A 106 8.72 3.68 9.64
C LEU A 106 7.99 4.22 10.88
N ILE A 107 6.78 4.74 10.67
CA ILE A 107 5.90 5.22 11.73
C ILE A 107 4.62 4.38 11.75
N PRO A 108 4.20 3.81 12.90
CA PRO A 108 3.03 2.94 12.93
C PRO A 108 1.73 3.72 12.70
N ILE A 109 0.95 3.34 11.69
CA ILE A 109 -0.39 3.90 11.41
C ILE A 109 -1.30 3.75 12.64
N TYR A 110 -1.23 2.62 13.34
CA TYR A 110 -2.08 2.30 14.49
C TYR A 110 -1.95 3.30 15.65
N THR A 111 -0.76 3.84 15.89
CA THR A 111 -0.52 4.78 16.99
C THR A 111 -0.52 6.24 16.54
N THR A 112 -0.61 6.51 15.23
CA THR A 112 -0.53 7.86 14.67
C THR A 112 -1.83 8.31 14.03
N LEU A 113 -2.26 7.65 12.96
CA LEU A 113 -3.45 8.03 12.20
C LEU A 113 -4.72 7.40 12.76
N TRP A 114 -4.66 6.12 13.15
CA TRP A 114 -5.82 5.36 13.60
C TRP A 114 -6.55 5.91 14.84
N PRO A 115 -5.86 6.48 15.87
CA PRO A 115 -6.55 7.08 17.02
C PRO A 115 -7.39 8.31 16.64
N ARG A 116 -7.17 8.88 15.45
CA ARG A 116 -7.90 10.03 14.93
C ARG A 116 -8.95 9.64 13.91
N ARG A 117 -9.21 8.35 13.66
CA ARG A 117 -10.08 7.87 12.55
C ARG A 117 -11.49 8.49 12.57
N ASP A 118 -11.99 8.86 13.75
CA ASP A 118 -13.31 9.47 13.94
C ASP A 118 -13.27 11.02 13.88
N SER A 119 -12.09 11.61 13.67
CA SER A 119 -11.88 13.05 13.49
C SER A 119 -12.21 13.45 12.05
N ILE A 120 -13.51 13.43 11.73
CA ILE A 120 -14.06 13.63 10.38
C ILE A 120 -14.76 14.99 10.26
N GLY A 121 -14.46 15.73 9.18
CA GLY A 121 -15.12 16.96 8.79
C GLY A 121 -14.15 18.12 8.52
N ASP A 122 -14.69 19.25 8.07
CA ASP A 122 -13.91 20.43 7.69
C ASP A 122 -13.01 20.95 8.83
N GLY A 123 -11.72 21.09 8.56
CA GLY A 123 -10.71 21.49 9.54
C GLY A 123 -10.34 20.41 10.55
N LYS A 124 -10.71 19.15 10.30
CA LYS A 124 -10.33 17.98 11.13
C LYS A 124 -9.11 17.29 10.52
N THR A 125 -8.95 16.00 10.82
CA THR A 125 -7.84 15.20 10.28
C THR A 125 -8.25 14.51 8.99
N PHE A 126 -9.52 14.14 8.88
CA PHE A 126 -10.05 13.34 7.80
C PHE A 126 -11.39 13.89 7.30
N ASP A 127 -11.81 13.43 6.12
CA ASP A 127 -13.11 13.74 5.53
C ASP A 127 -13.69 12.52 4.79
N ARG A 128 -14.81 12.71 4.11
CA ARG A 128 -15.55 11.76 3.26
C ARG A 128 -15.88 10.47 4.03
N PRO A 129 -16.81 10.53 4.99
CA PRO A 129 -17.19 9.33 5.74
C PRO A 129 -17.71 8.23 4.81
N PHE A 130 -17.41 6.98 5.14
CA PHE A 130 -17.98 5.80 4.52
C PHE A 130 -18.31 4.75 5.58
N GLU A 131 -19.23 3.85 5.26
CA GLU A 131 -19.64 2.75 6.13
C GLU A 131 -18.76 1.52 5.88
N TYR A 132 -18.29 0.90 6.96
CA TYR A 132 -17.53 -0.34 6.96
C TYR A 132 -18.01 -1.27 8.08
N ARG A 133 -18.82 -2.27 7.72
CA ARG A 133 -19.26 -3.37 8.60
C ARG A 133 -19.86 -2.90 9.94
N GLY A 134 -20.65 -1.84 9.94
CA GLY A 134 -21.30 -1.22 11.09
C GLY A 134 -20.62 0.04 11.61
N HIS A 135 -19.44 0.40 11.08
CA HIS A 135 -18.64 1.53 11.56
C HIS A 135 -18.54 2.63 10.51
N VAL A 136 -18.57 3.89 10.93
CA VAL A 136 -18.26 5.03 10.07
C VAL A 136 -16.77 5.29 10.13
N LEU A 137 -16.09 5.22 8.98
CA LEU A 137 -14.67 5.52 8.82
C LEU A 137 -14.47 6.64 7.81
N SER A 138 -13.33 7.30 7.85
CA SER A 138 -12.97 8.32 6.86
C SER A 138 -12.31 7.75 5.61
N ALA A 139 -12.75 8.22 4.44
CA ALA A 139 -12.15 7.84 3.18
C ALA A 139 -10.91 8.65 2.82
N SER A 140 -10.85 9.91 3.23
CA SER A 140 -9.83 10.86 2.80
C SER A 140 -9.20 11.60 3.95
N ILE A 141 -7.97 12.08 3.72
CA ILE A 141 -7.34 13.12 4.52
C ILE A 141 -7.99 14.46 4.15
N ASP A 142 -8.32 15.26 5.17
CA ASP A 142 -8.85 16.61 4.97
C ASP A 142 -7.76 17.50 4.37
N GLY A 143 -8.05 18.15 3.25
CA GLY A 143 -7.08 18.99 2.55
C GLY A 143 -7.62 19.65 1.29
N ASP A 144 -7.44 20.98 1.21
CA ASP A 144 -8.06 21.83 0.19
C ASP A 144 -7.04 22.58 -0.71
N THR A 145 -5.73 22.40 -0.52
CA THR A 145 -4.71 23.24 -1.19
C THR A 145 -4.64 23.08 -2.70
N PHE A 146 -4.77 21.85 -3.23
CA PHE A 146 -4.73 21.58 -4.67
C PHE A 146 -6.05 21.01 -5.19
N CYS A 147 -6.56 19.98 -4.51
CA CYS A 147 -7.87 19.42 -4.79
C CYS A 147 -8.49 18.87 -3.51
N LYS A 148 -9.70 19.34 -3.19
CA LYS A 148 -10.43 19.01 -1.97
C LYS A 148 -10.50 17.50 -1.73
N ASP A 149 -10.00 17.07 -0.57
CA ASP A 149 -10.09 15.71 -0.01
C ASP A 149 -9.59 14.60 -0.94
N SER A 150 -8.55 14.88 -1.71
CA SER A 150 -8.13 13.98 -2.80
C SER A 150 -7.23 12.84 -2.36
N ALA A 151 -6.55 12.99 -1.21
CA ALA A 151 -5.72 11.93 -0.66
C ALA A 151 -6.59 10.96 0.14
N ASN A 152 -6.56 9.67 -0.21
CA ASN A 152 -7.27 8.65 0.56
C ASN A 152 -6.54 8.34 1.88
N THR A 153 -7.29 7.95 2.91
CA THR A 153 -6.71 7.28 4.08
C THR A 153 -6.22 5.88 3.70
N PRO A 154 -5.31 5.26 4.47
CA PRO A 154 -4.88 3.88 4.23
C PRO A 154 -6.05 2.88 4.14
N TRP A 155 -7.10 3.08 4.95
CA TRP A 155 -8.32 2.26 4.95
C TRP A 155 -9.43 2.80 4.03
N GLY A 156 -9.18 3.86 3.28
CA GLY A 156 -10.17 4.55 2.45
C GLY A 156 -10.22 4.06 1.00
N TYR A 157 -9.33 3.16 0.58
CA TYR A 157 -9.29 2.69 -0.81
C TYR A 157 -10.51 1.82 -1.18
N LYS A 158 -11.03 2.04 -2.38
CA LYS A 158 -12.21 1.36 -2.95
C LYS A 158 -11.93 0.66 -4.28
N GLN A 159 -10.68 0.63 -4.69
CA GLN A 159 -10.20 -0.03 -5.90
C GLN A 159 -10.22 -1.55 -5.71
N ALA A 160 -10.32 -2.28 -6.82
CA ALA A 160 -10.26 -3.74 -6.88
C ALA A 160 -11.29 -4.53 -6.05
N ILE A 161 -12.37 -3.90 -5.57
CA ILE A 161 -13.30 -4.57 -4.65
C ILE A 161 -14.26 -5.58 -5.31
N GLY A 162 -14.54 -5.42 -6.61
CA GLY A 162 -15.56 -6.20 -7.31
C GLY A 162 -16.92 -6.15 -6.61
N ALA A 163 -17.64 -7.27 -6.60
CA ALA A 163 -18.85 -7.47 -5.79
C ALA A 163 -18.57 -8.21 -4.46
N THR A 164 -17.30 -8.49 -4.15
CA THR A 164 -16.89 -9.42 -3.10
C THR A 164 -16.31 -8.72 -1.88
N LEU A 165 -15.50 -7.69 -2.11
CA LEU A 165 -14.88 -6.91 -1.06
C LEU A 165 -15.68 -5.64 -0.78
N SER A 166 -15.52 -5.12 0.43
CA SER A 166 -15.97 -3.80 0.83
C SER A 166 -14.84 -2.79 0.67
N ARG A 167 -15.19 -1.51 0.52
CA ARG A 167 -14.23 -0.41 0.65
C ARG A 167 -13.43 -0.58 1.94
N GLY A 168 -12.12 -0.42 1.89
CA GLY A 168 -11.24 -0.58 3.05
C GLY A 168 -10.76 -2.00 3.34
N ASP A 169 -11.35 -3.05 2.73
CA ASP A 169 -10.88 -4.44 2.92
C ASP A 169 -9.41 -4.62 2.51
N TRP A 170 -8.91 -3.84 1.55
CA TRP A 170 -7.50 -3.90 1.15
C TRP A 170 -6.52 -3.66 2.30
N PHE A 171 -6.88 -2.77 3.24
CA PHE A 171 -6.07 -2.44 4.42
C PHE A 171 -6.54 -3.15 5.69
N LEU A 172 -7.86 -3.18 5.91
CA LEU A 172 -8.45 -3.70 7.14
C LEU A 172 -8.52 -5.23 7.14
N ASP A 173 -8.79 -5.85 5.99
CA ASP A 173 -8.95 -7.29 5.81
C ASP A 173 -8.05 -7.82 4.66
N PRO A 174 -6.71 -7.60 4.73
CA PRO A 174 -5.81 -7.91 3.61
C PRO A 174 -5.74 -9.40 3.26
N ALA A 175 -6.10 -10.32 4.17
CA ALA A 175 -6.16 -11.74 3.88
C ALA A 175 -7.33 -12.02 2.94
N ARG A 176 -8.53 -11.50 3.27
CA ARG A 176 -9.69 -11.58 2.38
C ARG A 176 -9.40 -10.90 1.04
N ALA A 177 -8.74 -9.74 1.04
CA ALA A 177 -8.39 -9.03 -0.19
C ALA A 177 -7.47 -9.87 -1.09
N VAL A 178 -6.36 -10.40 -0.55
CA VAL A 178 -5.42 -11.24 -1.33
C VAL A 178 -6.07 -12.52 -1.84
N ALA A 179 -6.90 -13.19 -1.02
CA ALA A 179 -7.63 -14.39 -1.43
C ALA A 179 -8.62 -14.14 -2.57
N PHE A 180 -9.07 -12.89 -2.74
CA PHE A 180 -9.91 -12.48 -3.87
C PHE A 180 -9.09 -12.01 -5.07
N HIS A 181 -8.03 -11.22 -4.83
CA HIS A 181 -7.20 -10.61 -5.86
C HIS A 181 -6.31 -11.60 -6.61
N ALA A 182 -5.78 -12.62 -5.93
CA ALA A 182 -4.83 -13.57 -6.47
C ALA A 182 -5.35 -15.02 -6.43
N SER A 183 -4.73 -15.90 -7.21
CA SER A 183 -4.94 -17.35 -7.14
C SER A 183 -3.68 -18.05 -6.65
N PHE A 184 -3.79 -19.10 -5.86
CA PHE A 184 -2.65 -19.89 -5.39
C PHE A 184 -3.12 -21.21 -4.80
N GLU A 185 -2.21 -22.17 -4.72
CA GLU A 185 -2.46 -23.49 -4.14
C GLU A 185 -2.09 -23.54 -2.65
N GLY A 186 -2.71 -24.47 -1.92
CA GLY A 186 -2.44 -24.70 -0.50
C GLY A 186 -3.43 -24.02 0.44
N ASN A 187 -3.14 -24.15 1.74
CA ASN A 187 -4.02 -23.61 2.78
C ASN A 187 -3.74 -22.12 3.01
N PHE A 188 -4.81 -21.32 3.03
CA PHE A 188 -4.76 -19.90 3.35
C PHE A 188 -5.66 -19.58 4.53
N SER A 189 -5.09 -19.03 5.59
CA SER A 189 -5.87 -18.61 6.76
C SER A 189 -6.47 -17.22 6.52
N LEU A 190 -7.78 -17.11 6.73
CA LEU A 190 -8.47 -15.81 6.88
C LEU A 190 -8.55 -15.38 8.36
N GLU A 191 -8.05 -16.21 9.28
CA GLU A 191 -7.99 -15.90 10.70
C GLU A 191 -6.69 -15.18 11.04
N TYR A 192 -6.83 -14.01 11.67
CA TYR A 192 -5.72 -13.17 12.09
C TYR A 192 -5.23 -13.58 13.48
N VAL A 193 -3.93 -13.86 13.59
CA VAL A 193 -3.24 -13.93 14.89
C VAL A 193 -3.02 -12.54 15.48
N TYR A 194 -2.92 -11.52 14.63
CA TYR A 194 -2.75 -10.12 15.02
C TYR A 194 -3.29 -9.19 13.93
N ASN A 195 -4.38 -8.49 14.23
CA ASN A 195 -4.91 -7.39 13.42
C ASN A 195 -5.59 -6.39 14.37
N PRO A 196 -4.85 -5.40 14.89
CA PRO A 196 -5.37 -4.50 15.91
C PRO A 196 -6.48 -3.59 15.36
N PHE A 197 -6.47 -3.29 14.06
CA PHE A 197 -7.51 -2.48 13.42
C PHE A 197 -8.87 -3.19 13.42
N LEU A 198 -8.94 -4.45 12.96
CA LEU A 198 -10.19 -5.22 13.01
C LEU A 198 -10.61 -5.55 14.44
N ASN A 199 -9.66 -5.77 15.35
CA ASN A 199 -9.99 -6.01 16.75
C ASN A 199 -10.64 -4.77 17.39
N ASP A 200 -10.14 -3.57 17.11
CA ASP A 200 -10.74 -2.31 17.57
C ASP A 200 -12.15 -2.10 17.01
N LEU A 201 -12.42 -2.55 15.77
CA LEU A 201 -13.74 -2.46 15.14
C LEU A 201 -14.69 -3.60 15.54
N ARG A 202 -14.27 -4.55 16.37
CA ARG A 202 -15.17 -5.60 16.89
C ARG A 202 -15.73 -5.27 18.27
N ASN A 203 -15.13 -4.28 18.94
CA ASN A 203 -15.49 -3.81 20.27
C ASN A 203 -16.32 -2.53 20.18
#